data_AF-A0A1I8IT62-F1
#
_entry.id   AF-A0A1I8IT62-F1
#
_cell.length_a   1.000
_cell.length_b   1.000
_cell.length_c   1.000
_cell.angle_alpha   90.00
_cell.angle_beta   90.00
_cell.angle_gamma   90.00
#
_symmetry.space_group_name_H-M   'P 1'
#
loop_
_entity.id
_entity.type
_entity.pdbx_description
1 polymer ?
#
loop_
_entity_poly.entity_id
_entity_poly.type
_entity_poly.pdbx_seq_one_letter_code
_entity_poly.pdbx_strand_id
1 'polypeptide(L)'
;MNNLGIFVSAKDGSSRRPPLQLDSNTLALACASPYVLSLNDEFLTVHSGLHYERQQVQTHSVNGGLSLALAREFARCGSLSHIVLIACQSGDLQAALPLPWYSQVEQMLREGQVDEAMRVAEHARQSASDAGQSSPELLAKFRRIQQAAGLACLRRATSAAAKSAGQSVAEDAQKATQYLVEGRIDLRHLLGLCPGLLPPSGSVELPAPPDGLSQLAELCRAEPDRMNLLKAFLLELLFKYRVSRFTGDLRREADTALLKLCSELRPGQTETLIYSELDCDSADCLAFLASSGRHHARALLLRSLGRSAEACQVWRQLLDDSEAGDPQFPGVDYFAEYVTTLAAADADGLFWPHAEYLLAKEPERHLRVLTGCGLPPSDIVTRLESRAPK
;
A
#
# COMPACT_ATOMS: atom_id res chain seq x y z
N MET A 1 -3.68 51.37 0.43
CA MET A 1 -3.41 50.74 1.75
C MET A 1 -3.79 49.28 1.62
N ASN A 2 -2.94 48.34 2.04
CA ASN A 2 -3.28 46.92 1.97
C ASN A 2 -4.34 46.62 3.04
N ASN A 3 -5.53 46.21 2.62
CA ASN A 3 -6.56 45.76 3.54
C ASN A 3 -6.26 44.31 3.93
N LEU A 4 -6.17 44.03 5.23
CA LEU A 4 -5.87 42.70 5.75
C LEU A 4 -7.11 42.13 6.44
N GLY A 5 -7.50 40.91 6.06
CA GLY A 5 -8.44 40.08 6.80
C GLY A 5 -7.70 39.17 7.78
N ILE A 6 -8.17 39.04 9.02
CA ILE A 6 -7.56 38.14 10.02
C ILE A 6 -8.59 37.11 10.45
N PHE A 7 -8.20 35.83 10.45
CA PHE A 7 -9.01 34.77 11.04
C PHE A 7 -8.77 34.72 12.54
N VAL A 8 -9.83 34.90 13.33
CA VAL A 8 -9.76 34.88 14.79
C VAL A 8 -10.60 33.73 15.31
N SER A 9 -10.02 32.89 16.15
CA SER A 9 -10.75 31.83 16.85
C SER A 9 -11.69 32.46 17.89
N ALA A 10 -12.97 32.09 17.82
CA ALA A 10 -13.99 32.63 18.72
C ALA A 10 -13.78 32.22 20.20
N LYS A 11 -13.02 31.16 20.48
CA LYS A 11 -12.81 30.64 21.85
C LYS A 11 -11.72 31.36 22.62
N ASP A 12 -10.61 31.66 21.96
CA ASP A 12 -9.37 32.14 22.58
C ASP A 12 -8.85 33.44 21.95
N GLY A 13 -9.53 33.98 20.92
CA GLY A 13 -9.13 35.21 20.25
C GLY A 13 -7.81 35.08 19.47
N SER A 14 -7.28 33.86 19.33
CA SER A 14 -5.99 33.63 18.66
C SER A 14 -6.17 33.52 17.15
N SER A 15 -5.20 34.05 16.39
CA SER A 15 -5.05 33.75 14.96
C SER A 15 -4.00 32.67 14.78
N ARG A 16 -4.38 31.58 14.14
CA ARG A 16 -3.48 30.48 13.76
C ARG A 16 -3.26 30.40 12.25
N ARG A 17 -3.85 31.34 11.49
CA ARG A 17 -3.83 31.36 10.03
C ARG A 17 -3.18 32.66 9.55
N PRO A 18 -2.45 32.65 8.43
CA PRO A 18 -1.92 33.87 7.84
C PRO A 18 -3.06 34.83 7.50
N PRO A 19 -2.82 36.15 7.57
CA PRO A 19 -3.82 37.14 7.20
C PRO A 19 -4.10 37.07 5.70
N LEU A 20 -5.33 37.40 5.34
CA LEU A 20 -5.86 37.45 3.98
C LEU A 20 -5.58 38.82 3.36
N GLN A 21 -4.98 38.84 2.19
CA GLN A 21 -4.85 40.07 1.40
C GLN A 21 -6.19 40.38 0.73
N LEU A 22 -6.79 41.52 1.05
CA LEU A 22 -8.05 41.99 0.49
C LEU A 22 -7.82 43.22 -0.39
N ASP A 23 -8.68 43.40 -1.38
CA ASP A 23 -8.68 44.58 -2.22
C ASP A 23 -9.01 45.83 -1.39
N SER A 24 -8.42 46.97 -1.79
CA SER A 24 -8.63 48.25 -1.11
C SER A 24 -10.09 48.72 -1.12
N ASN A 25 -10.86 48.29 -2.14
CA ASN A 25 -12.26 48.68 -2.37
C ASN A 25 -13.25 47.57 -2.01
N THR A 26 -12.91 46.72 -1.05
CA THR A 26 -13.82 45.66 -0.56
C THR A 26 -15.09 46.30 0.03
N LEU A 27 -16.24 46.03 -0.59
CA LEU A 27 -17.57 46.54 -0.19
C LEU A 27 -18.28 45.60 0.78
N ALA A 28 -18.12 44.29 0.58
CA ALA A 28 -18.76 43.28 1.42
C ALA A 28 -17.87 42.04 1.58
N LEU A 29 -18.01 41.38 2.73
CA LEU A 29 -17.35 40.13 3.07
C LEU A 29 -18.37 39.11 3.54
N ALA A 30 -18.20 37.85 3.11
CA ALA A 30 -19.00 36.74 3.58
C ALA A 30 -18.13 35.50 3.81
N CYS A 31 -18.50 34.65 4.76
CA CYS A 31 -17.78 33.41 5.05
C CYS A 31 -18.68 32.20 4.75
N ALA A 32 -18.35 31.49 3.68
CA ALA A 32 -18.96 30.22 3.30
C ALA A 32 -17.89 29.12 3.50
N SER A 33 -17.68 28.73 4.76
CA SER A 33 -16.60 27.82 5.18
C SER A 33 -16.45 26.61 4.24
N PRO A 34 -15.24 26.31 3.75
CA PRO A 34 -13.94 26.90 4.13
C PRO A 34 -13.56 28.20 3.41
N TYR A 35 -14.43 28.77 2.58
CA TYR A 35 -14.13 29.92 1.73
C TYR A 35 -14.54 31.26 2.36
N VAL A 36 -13.74 32.28 2.07
CA VAL A 36 -14.04 33.68 2.35
C VAL A 36 -14.28 34.39 1.03
N LEU A 37 -15.39 35.11 0.94
CA LEU A 37 -15.82 35.84 -0.24
C LEU A 37 -15.61 37.32 0.01
N SER A 38 -14.97 37.99 -0.94
CA SER A 38 -14.83 39.43 -0.95
C SER A 38 -15.45 40.00 -2.22
N LEU A 39 -16.34 40.97 -2.07
CA LEU A 39 -16.98 41.67 -3.16
C LEU A 39 -16.49 43.11 -3.20
N ASN A 40 -16.07 43.56 -4.38
CA ASN A 40 -15.95 44.97 -4.72
C ASN A 40 -16.97 45.31 -5.84
N ASP A 41 -16.88 46.50 -6.42
CA ASP A 41 -17.78 46.95 -7.48
C ASP A 41 -17.58 46.23 -8.82
N GLU A 42 -16.45 45.58 -9.04
CA GLU A 42 -16.08 44.92 -10.32
C GLU A 42 -15.94 43.40 -10.23
N PHE A 43 -15.70 42.85 -9.04
CA PHE A 43 -15.28 41.46 -8.84
C PHE A 43 -15.82 40.87 -7.54
N LEU A 44 -16.19 39.60 -7.63
CA LEU A 44 -16.25 38.67 -6.52
C LEU A 44 -14.94 37.86 -6.50
N THR A 45 -14.15 37.99 -5.44
CA THR A 45 -12.97 37.15 -5.20
C THR A 45 -13.27 36.09 -4.15
N VAL A 46 -12.91 34.85 -4.46
CA VAL A 46 -13.05 33.70 -3.57
C VAL A 46 -11.68 33.37 -3.01
N HIS A 47 -11.60 33.36 -1.70
CA HIS A 47 -10.39 33.07 -0.96
C HIS A 47 -10.54 31.76 -0.19
N SER A 48 -9.54 30.89 -0.25
CA SER A 48 -9.49 29.68 0.55
C SER A 48 -8.97 29.96 1.94
N GLY A 49 -9.76 29.60 2.96
CA GLY A 49 -9.32 29.60 4.35
C GLY A 49 -8.42 28.41 4.71
N LEU A 50 -8.19 27.47 3.78
CA LEU A 50 -7.38 26.27 3.99
C LEU A 50 -6.01 26.34 3.30
N HIS A 51 -5.88 27.13 2.22
CA HIS A 51 -4.66 27.22 1.43
C HIS A 51 -3.80 28.40 1.90
N TYR A 52 -2.57 28.13 2.33
CA TYR A 52 -1.66 29.20 2.77
C TYR A 52 -0.84 29.80 1.63
N GLU A 53 -0.57 29.04 0.57
CA GLU A 53 0.29 29.48 -0.55
C GLU A 53 -0.50 30.22 -1.65
N ARG A 54 -1.76 29.87 -1.86
CA ARG A 54 -2.68 30.54 -2.79
C ARG A 54 -3.99 30.84 -2.08
N GLN A 55 -4.04 32.02 -1.44
CA GLN A 55 -5.21 32.45 -0.71
C GLN A 55 -6.39 32.74 -1.65
N GLN A 56 -6.17 33.40 -2.78
CA GLN A 56 -7.22 33.63 -3.79
C GLN A 56 -7.30 32.45 -4.76
N VAL A 57 -8.45 31.76 -4.77
CA VAL A 57 -8.68 30.56 -5.59
C VAL A 57 -9.53 30.83 -6.83
N GLN A 58 -10.34 31.89 -6.82
CA GLN A 58 -11.19 32.24 -7.96
C GLN A 58 -11.51 33.74 -7.98
N THR A 59 -11.73 34.27 -9.18
CA THR A 59 -12.25 35.62 -9.41
C THR A 59 -13.39 35.53 -10.41
N HIS A 60 -14.49 36.21 -10.13
CA HIS A 60 -15.62 36.36 -11.04
C HIS A 60 -15.91 37.84 -11.24
N SER A 61 -16.07 38.27 -12.49
CA SER A 61 -16.45 39.65 -12.78
C SER A 61 -17.90 39.90 -12.40
N VAL A 62 -18.16 41.00 -11.69
CA VAL A 62 -19.47 41.47 -11.28
C VAL A 62 -19.65 42.87 -11.83
N ASN A 63 -20.82 43.18 -12.39
CA ASN A 63 -21.10 44.50 -12.93
C ASN A 63 -21.77 45.37 -11.85
N GLY A 64 -20.97 46.14 -11.12
CA GLY A 64 -21.47 47.06 -10.09
C GLY A 64 -21.92 46.33 -8.83
N GLY A 65 -21.08 45.49 -8.25
CA GLY A 65 -21.37 44.81 -6.99
C GLY A 65 -21.72 45.80 -5.88
N LEU A 66 -22.77 45.52 -5.09
CA LEU A 66 -23.23 46.39 -4.00
C LEU A 66 -23.22 45.68 -2.65
N SER A 67 -23.78 44.47 -2.57
CA SER A 67 -23.85 43.71 -1.32
C SER A 67 -23.85 42.21 -1.54
N LEU A 68 -23.44 41.47 -0.49
CA LEU A 68 -23.39 40.02 -0.44
C LEU A 68 -24.36 39.48 0.63
N ALA A 69 -25.08 38.41 0.30
CA ALA A 69 -25.84 37.63 1.26
C ALA A 69 -25.58 36.12 1.07
N LEU A 70 -25.60 35.37 2.17
CA LEU A 70 -25.53 33.91 2.15
C LEU A 70 -26.90 33.33 2.46
N ALA A 71 -27.55 32.76 1.46
CA ALA A 71 -28.74 31.94 1.65
C ALA A 71 -28.30 30.49 1.94
N ARG A 72 -29.02 29.78 2.81
CA ARG A 72 -28.77 28.35 3.06
C ARG A 72 -29.80 27.55 2.31
N GLU A 73 -29.35 26.70 1.40
CA GLU A 73 -30.21 25.72 0.75
C GLU A 73 -29.94 24.33 1.35
N PHE A 74 -31.01 23.56 1.55
CA PHE A 74 -30.90 22.15 1.87
C PHE A 74 -30.57 21.43 0.55
N ALA A 75 -29.30 21.14 0.31
CA ALA A 75 -28.92 20.41 -0.90
C ALA A 75 -29.59 19.02 -0.87
N ARG A 76 -29.98 18.50 -2.04
CA ARG A 76 -30.56 17.14 -2.21
C ARG A 76 -29.71 16.01 -1.62
N CYS A 77 -28.44 16.28 -1.30
CA CYS A 77 -27.49 15.37 -0.66
C CYS A 77 -27.40 15.50 0.87
N GLY A 78 -28.34 16.20 1.53
CA GLY A 78 -28.40 16.29 2.99
C GLY A 78 -27.35 17.21 3.62
N SER A 79 -26.72 18.11 2.85
CA SER A 79 -25.76 19.10 3.34
C SER A 79 -26.27 20.52 3.14
N LEU A 80 -26.01 21.41 4.10
CA LEU A 80 -26.35 22.83 4.01
C LEU A 80 -25.30 23.53 3.14
N SER A 81 -25.62 23.78 1.88
CA SER A 81 -24.77 24.58 1.00
C SER A 81 -25.20 26.04 1.04
N HIS A 82 -24.22 26.95 1.13
CA HIS A 82 -24.48 28.38 1.04
C HIS A 82 -24.61 28.78 -0.41
N ILE A 83 -25.77 29.33 -0.81
CA ILE A 83 -25.91 30.08 -2.06
C ILE A 83 -25.44 31.50 -1.78
N VAL A 84 -24.53 31.98 -2.62
CA VAL A 84 -24.04 33.36 -2.55
C VAL A 84 -24.93 34.22 -3.43
N LEU A 85 -25.61 35.19 -2.83
CA LEU A 85 -26.45 36.16 -3.54
C LEU A 85 -25.71 37.50 -3.60
N ILE A 86 -25.67 38.11 -4.78
CA ILE A 86 -24.95 39.35 -5.07
C ILE A 86 -25.95 40.35 -5.63
N ALA A 87 -26.20 41.43 -4.89
CA ALA A 87 -27.00 42.53 -5.39
C ALA A 87 -26.10 43.49 -6.17
N CYS A 88 -26.54 43.89 -7.37
CA CYS A 88 -25.82 44.80 -8.25
C CYS A 88 -26.49 46.17 -8.30
N GLN A 89 -25.72 47.22 -8.60
CA GLN A 89 -26.19 48.60 -8.75
C GLN A 89 -27.22 48.77 -9.87
N SER A 90 -27.19 47.89 -10.89
CA SER A 90 -28.21 47.83 -11.95
C SER A 90 -29.60 47.42 -11.46
N GLY A 91 -29.71 46.88 -10.24
CA GLY A 91 -30.92 46.24 -9.72
C GLY A 91 -30.99 44.73 -9.96
N ASP A 92 -29.99 44.15 -10.64
CA ASP A 92 -29.92 42.71 -10.88
C ASP A 92 -29.47 41.94 -9.62
N LEU A 93 -30.00 40.73 -9.46
CA LEU A 93 -29.56 39.77 -8.44
C LEU A 93 -28.84 38.61 -9.12
N GLN A 94 -27.55 38.46 -8.85
CA GLN A 94 -26.76 37.31 -9.31
C GLN A 94 -26.64 36.28 -8.18
N ALA A 95 -26.55 35.01 -8.55
CA ALA A 95 -26.36 33.91 -7.61
C ALA A 95 -25.17 33.05 -8.02
N ALA A 96 -24.24 32.82 -7.09
CA ALA A 96 -23.17 31.85 -7.24
C ALA A 96 -23.45 30.62 -6.36
N LEU A 97 -23.52 29.47 -7.00
CA LEU A 97 -23.72 28.19 -6.33
C LEU A 97 -22.38 27.51 -6.07
N PRO A 98 -22.16 26.95 -4.87
CA PRO A 98 -20.93 26.24 -4.57
C PRO A 98 -20.91 24.92 -5.34
N LEU A 99 -19.76 24.61 -5.95
CA LEU A 99 -19.53 23.28 -6.47
C LEU A 99 -19.48 22.28 -5.31
N PRO A 100 -20.07 21.08 -5.47
CA PRO A 100 -19.93 20.03 -4.47
C PRO A 100 -18.45 19.71 -4.22
N TRP A 101 -18.08 19.58 -2.93
CA TRP A 101 -16.68 19.38 -2.52
C TRP A 101 -16.01 18.19 -3.24
N TYR A 102 -16.75 17.12 -3.53
CA TYR A 102 -16.20 15.93 -4.21
C TYR A 102 -15.74 16.25 -5.63
N SER A 103 -16.52 17.04 -6.39
CA SER A 103 -16.17 17.43 -7.76
C SER A 103 -14.95 18.35 -7.78
N GLN A 104 -14.85 19.24 -6.80
CA GLN A 104 -13.68 20.08 -6.63
C GLN A 104 -12.42 19.25 -6.34
N VAL A 105 -12.53 18.28 -5.42
CA VAL A 105 -11.43 17.38 -5.06
C VAL A 105 -10.99 16.51 -6.23
N GLU A 106 -11.93 15.95 -7.00
CA GLU A 106 -11.62 15.18 -8.22
C GLU A 106 -10.85 16.01 -9.25
N GLN A 107 -11.21 17.30 -9.39
CA GLN A 107 -10.47 18.22 -10.26
C GLN A 107 -9.05 18.48 -9.74
N MET A 108 -8.90 18.79 -8.46
CA MET A 108 -7.59 18.99 -7.83
C MET A 108 -6.69 17.76 -7.97
N LEU A 109 -7.24 16.56 -7.82
CA LEU A 109 -6.52 15.30 -8.03
C LEU A 109 -6.07 15.11 -9.48
N ARG A 110 -6.92 15.47 -10.46
CA ARG A 110 -6.56 15.47 -11.88
C ARG A 110 -5.42 16.46 -12.19
N GLU A 111 -5.41 17.60 -11.51
CA GLU A 111 -4.36 18.63 -11.62
C GLU A 111 -3.10 18.31 -10.79
N GLY A 112 -3.10 17.22 -10.02
CA GLY A 112 -1.95 16.76 -9.22
C GLY A 112 -1.80 17.45 -7.85
N GLN A 113 -2.77 18.26 -7.43
CA GLN A 113 -2.79 18.99 -6.16
C GLN A 113 -3.29 18.12 -5.00
N VAL A 114 -2.62 16.97 -4.77
CA VAL A 114 -3.10 15.94 -3.83
C VAL A 114 -3.25 16.44 -2.39
N ASP A 115 -2.25 17.17 -1.88
CA ASP A 115 -2.29 17.65 -0.48
C ASP A 115 -3.46 18.58 -0.23
N GLU A 116 -3.78 19.42 -1.22
CA GLU A 116 -4.89 20.35 -1.11
C GLU A 116 -6.25 19.69 -1.27
N ALA A 117 -6.35 18.79 -2.24
CA ALA A 117 -7.51 17.93 -2.44
C ALA A 117 -7.87 17.21 -1.12
N MET A 118 -6.88 16.69 -0.40
CA MET A 118 -7.10 16.00 0.87
C MET A 118 -7.50 16.94 2.01
N ARG A 119 -6.95 18.17 2.10
CA ARG A 119 -7.41 19.17 3.09
C ARG A 119 -8.89 19.53 2.90
N VAL A 120 -9.30 19.77 1.65
CA VAL A 120 -10.71 20.07 1.34
C VAL A 120 -11.61 18.89 1.70
N ALA A 121 -11.21 17.66 1.37
CA ALA A 121 -11.96 16.45 1.71
C ALA A 121 -12.08 16.23 3.23
N GLU A 122 -11.00 16.44 3.98
CA GLU A 122 -10.98 16.30 5.44
C GLU A 122 -11.84 17.35 6.12
N HIS A 123 -11.77 18.61 5.67
CA HIS A 123 -12.62 19.69 6.17
C HIS A 123 -14.10 19.39 5.91
N ALA A 124 -14.44 18.88 4.72
CA ALA A 124 -15.80 18.46 4.39
C ALA A 124 -16.28 17.31 5.30
N ARG A 125 -15.42 16.33 5.58
CA ARG A 125 -15.72 15.21 6.48
C ARG A 125 -15.94 15.67 7.92
N GLN A 126 -15.09 16.55 8.44
CA GLN A 126 -15.21 17.12 9.79
C GLN A 126 -16.49 17.94 9.91
N SER A 127 -16.75 18.82 8.93
CA SER A 127 -17.97 19.63 8.89
C SER A 127 -19.25 18.79 8.86
N ALA A 128 -19.26 17.68 8.10
CA ALA A 128 -20.38 16.74 8.07
C ALA A 128 -20.55 16.00 9.41
N SER A 129 -19.45 15.62 10.06
CA SER A 129 -19.47 14.98 11.38
C SER A 129 -20.03 15.92 12.45
N ASP A 130 -19.55 17.17 12.49
CA ASP A 130 -19.99 18.19 13.45
C ASP A 130 -21.48 18.53 13.28
N ALA A 131 -21.97 18.48 12.05
CA ALA A 131 -23.40 18.66 11.73
C ALA A 131 -24.25 17.42 12.00
N GLY A 132 -23.67 16.29 12.42
CA GLY A 132 -24.38 15.01 12.60
C GLY A 132 -24.85 14.37 11.30
N GLN A 133 -24.27 14.75 10.15
CA GLN A 133 -24.68 14.37 8.79
C GLN A 133 -23.79 13.28 8.16
N SER A 134 -23.26 12.36 8.99
CA SER A 134 -22.41 11.26 8.52
C SER A 134 -23.24 10.17 7.82
N SER A 135 -23.49 10.32 6.52
CA SER A 135 -24.15 9.30 5.70
C SER A 135 -23.17 8.23 5.18
N PRO A 136 -23.63 6.98 4.98
CA PRO A 136 -22.78 5.93 4.39
C PRO A 136 -22.31 6.29 2.97
N GLU A 137 -23.12 7.02 2.21
CA GLU A 137 -22.77 7.51 0.87
C GLU A 137 -21.61 8.53 0.91
N LEU A 138 -21.62 9.45 1.87
CA LEU A 138 -20.55 10.43 2.04
C LEU A 138 -19.25 9.73 2.45
N LEU A 139 -19.31 8.75 3.34
CA LEU A 139 -18.17 7.92 3.71
C LEU A 139 -17.61 7.14 2.51
N ALA A 140 -18.48 6.60 1.65
CA ALA A 140 -18.07 5.91 0.42
C ALA A 140 -17.35 6.87 -0.55
N LYS A 141 -17.87 8.08 -0.74
CA LYS A 141 -17.21 9.12 -1.55
C LYS A 141 -15.83 9.50 -0.99
N PHE A 142 -15.75 9.71 0.33
CA PHE A 142 -14.48 10.02 0.99
C PHE A 142 -13.44 8.90 0.80
N ARG A 143 -13.85 7.63 0.94
CA ARG A 143 -12.96 6.49 0.69
C ARG A 143 -12.46 6.44 -0.75
N ARG A 144 -13.32 6.69 -1.74
CA ARG A 144 -12.91 6.74 -3.15
C ARG A 144 -11.86 7.83 -3.41
N ILE A 145 -12.05 9.00 -2.80
CA ILE A 145 -11.10 10.10 -2.87
C ILE A 145 -9.76 9.73 -2.23
N GLN A 146 -9.78 9.08 -1.06
CA GLN A 146 -8.56 8.57 -0.43
C GLN A 146 -7.84 7.55 -1.32
N GLN A 147 -8.57 6.65 -1.96
CA GLN A 147 -7.98 5.69 -2.91
C GLN A 147 -7.33 6.41 -4.09
N ALA A 148 -8.02 7.37 -4.71
CA ALA A 148 -7.50 8.15 -5.84
C ALA A 148 -6.27 8.99 -5.45
N ALA A 149 -6.30 9.64 -4.28
CA ALA A 149 -5.16 10.37 -3.73
C ALA A 149 -3.96 9.45 -3.46
N GLY A 150 -4.22 8.27 -2.88
CA GLY A 150 -3.20 7.26 -2.64
C GLY A 150 -2.53 6.77 -3.92
N LEU A 151 -3.31 6.51 -4.97
CA LEU A 151 -2.80 6.13 -6.29
C LEU A 151 -2.03 7.28 -6.97
N ALA A 152 -2.47 8.52 -6.82
CA ALA A 152 -1.75 9.69 -7.32
C ALA A 152 -0.38 9.85 -6.65
N CYS A 153 -0.31 9.70 -5.32
CA CYS A 153 0.96 9.68 -4.58
C CYS A 153 1.85 8.50 -5.01
N LEU A 154 1.29 7.31 -5.17
CA LEU A 154 2.04 6.13 -5.62
C LEU A 154 2.62 6.31 -7.03
N ARG A 155 1.87 6.95 -7.94
CA ARG A 155 2.34 7.30 -9.28
C ARG A 155 3.53 8.25 -9.24
N ARG A 156 3.55 9.21 -8.30
CA ARG A 156 4.71 10.10 -8.10
C ARG A 156 5.89 9.34 -7.50
N ALA A 157 5.65 8.54 -6.47
CA ALA A 157 6.67 7.74 -5.79
C ALA A 157 7.37 6.73 -6.73
N THR A 158 6.65 6.22 -7.74
CA THR A 158 7.19 5.28 -8.73
C THR A 158 7.77 5.95 -9.97
N SER A 159 7.83 7.29 -10.06
CA SER A 159 8.29 7.99 -11.28
C SER A 159 9.82 8.14 -11.36
N ALA A 160 10.37 8.31 -12.56
CA ALA A 160 11.81 8.53 -12.74
C ALA A 160 12.33 9.83 -12.08
N ALA A 161 11.50 10.88 -12.04
CA ALA A 161 11.80 12.14 -11.37
C ALA A 161 11.97 11.99 -9.84
N ALA A 162 11.41 10.91 -9.28
CA ALA A 162 11.58 10.55 -7.88
C ALA A 162 13.06 10.26 -7.56
N LYS A 163 13.80 9.63 -8.50
CA LYS A 163 15.22 9.24 -8.29
C LYS A 163 16.15 10.44 -8.06
N SER A 164 15.88 11.60 -8.67
CA SER A 164 16.69 12.81 -8.53
C SER A 164 16.33 13.67 -7.31
N ALA A 165 15.16 13.44 -6.70
CA ALA A 165 14.60 14.36 -5.70
C ALA A 165 14.82 13.93 -4.23
N GLY A 166 15.42 12.77 -3.96
CA GLY A 166 15.99 12.33 -2.66
C GLY A 166 15.05 12.25 -1.45
N GLN A 167 14.38 13.35 -1.08
CA GLN A 167 13.45 13.48 0.04
C GLN A 167 11.97 13.34 -0.37
N SER A 168 11.58 13.68 -1.60
CA SER A 168 10.16 13.66 -2.02
C SER A 168 9.55 12.24 -2.15
N VAL A 169 10.35 11.22 -2.42
CA VAL A 169 9.85 9.87 -2.77
C VAL A 169 9.31 9.12 -1.56
N ALA A 170 10.05 9.17 -0.45
CA ALA A 170 9.67 8.50 0.78
C ALA A 170 8.38 9.11 1.36
N GLU A 171 8.24 10.44 1.28
CA GLU A 171 7.02 11.14 1.68
C GLU A 171 5.82 10.75 0.81
N ASP A 172 5.98 10.73 -0.52
CA ASP A 172 4.92 10.29 -1.42
C ASP A 172 4.53 8.83 -1.20
N ALA A 173 5.49 7.92 -0.95
CA ALA A 173 5.22 6.53 -0.61
C ALA A 173 4.49 6.39 0.74
N GLN A 174 4.86 7.21 1.72
CA GLN A 174 4.20 7.23 3.02
C GLN A 174 2.76 7.75 2.91
N LYS A 175 2.53 8.85 2.18
CA LYS A 175 1.20 9.39 1.89
C LYS A 175 0.35 8.38 1.12
N ALA A 176 0.94 7.72 0.10
CA ALA A 176 0.28 6.66 -0.65
C ALA A 176 -0.18 5.54 0.28
N THR A 177 0.70 5.04 1.14
CA THR A 177 0.38 4.01 2.13
C THR A 177 -0.78 4.45 3.03
N GLN A 178 -0.70 5.65 3.59
CA GLN A 178 -1.73 6.18 4.49
C GLN A 178 -3.10 6.24 3.79
N TYR A 179 -3.18 6.91 2.63
CA TYR A 179 -4.44 7.12 1.94
C TYR A 179 -5.04 5.82 1.39
N LEU A 180 -4.22 4.90 0.88
CA LEU A 180 -4.70 3.59 0.40
C LEU A 180 -5.27 2.74 1.54
N VAL A 181 -4.59 2.71 2.69
CA VAL A 181 -5.03 1.93 3.86
C VAL A 181 -6.29 2.54 4.49
N GLU A 182 -6.33 3.86 4.69
CA GLU A 182 -7.50 4.55 5.24
C GLU A 182 -8.70 4.50 4.29
N GLY A 183 -8.43 4.63 2.98
CA GLY A 183 -9.41 4.49 1.91
C GLY A 183 -9.92 3.05 1.72
N ARG A 184 -9.33 2.07 2.43
CA ARG A 184 -9.67 0.64 2.35
C ARG A 184 -9.64 0.13 0.91
N ILE A 185 -8.55 0.42 0.19
CA ILE A 185 -8.37 -0.16 -1.15
C ILE A 185 -8.38 -1.69 -1.05
N ASP A 186 -9.02 -2.34 -2.02
CA ASP A 186 -8.88 -3.78 -2.19
C ASP A 186 -7.45 -4.08 -2.65
N LEU A 187 -6.68 -4.79 -1.82
CA LEU A 187 -5.27 -5.10 -2.08
C LEU A 187 -5.07 -5.79 -3.44
N ARG A 188 -6.06 -6.59 -3.89
CA ARG A 188 -5.98 -7.31 -5.16
C ARG A 188 -5.89 -6.37 -6.36
N HIS A 189 -6.45 -5.17 -6.28
CA HIS A 189 -6.26 -4.16 -7.33
C HIS A 189 -4.80 -3.76 -7.48
N LEU A 190 -4.07 -3.65 -6.37
CA LEU A 190 -2.66 -3.29 -6.38
C LEU A 190 -1.79 -4.48 -6.76
N LEU A 191 -2.06 -5.66 -6.22
CA LEU A 191 -1.33 -6.89 -6.58
C LEU A 191 -1.52 -7.25 -8.06
N GLY A 192 -2.73 -7.03 -8.61
CA GLY A 192 -3.03 -7.26 -10.02
C GLY A 192 -2.26 -6.38 -10.99
N LEU A 193 -1.63 -5.29 -10.52
CA LEU A 193 -0.71 -4.49 -11.33
C LEU A 193 0.61 -5.23 -11.61
N CYS A 194 0.97 -6.20 -10.78
CA CYS A 194 2.18 -7.01 -10.91
C CYS A 194 1.81 -8.43 -11.34
N PRO A 195 2.03 -8.81 -12.61
CA PRO A 195 1.69 -10.14 -13.11
C PRO A 195 2.32 -11.25 -12.27
N GLY A 196 1.52 -12.27 -11.93
CA GLY A 196 1.97 -13.44 -11.19
C GLY A 196 2.01 -13.32 -9.67
N LEU A 197 1.63 -12.17 -9.07
CA LEU A 197 1.56 -12.04 -7.60
C LEU A 197 0.30 -12.66 -6.99
N LEU A 198 -0.84 -12.55 -7.67
CA LEU A 198 -2.09 -13.15 -7.20
C LEU A 198 -2.10 -14.67 -7.48
N PRO A 199 -2.62 -15.47 -6.54
CA PRO A 199 -2.79 -16.90 -6.77
C PRO A 199 -3.88 -17.18 -7.80
N PRO A 200 -3.75 -18.25 -8.61
CA PRO A 200 -4.76 -18.64 -9.60
C PRO A 200 -6.10 -19.05 -8.97
N SER A 201 -6.07 -19.40 -7.68
CA SER A 201 -7.22 -19.85 -6.88
C SER A 201 -8.22 -18.72 -6.52
N GLY A 202 -7.84 -17.45 -6.72
CA GLY A 202 -8.64 -16.29 -6.34
C GLY A 202 -9.67 -15.91 -7.39
N SER A 203 -10.87 -16.50 -7.34
CA SER A 203 -12.01 -16.06 -8.17
C SER A 203 -13.07 -15.40 -7.29
N VAL A 204 -12.86 -14.12 -6.97
CA VAL A 204 -13.90 -13.28 -6.36
C VAL A 204 -14.12 -12.09 -7.28
N GLU A 205 -15.38 -11.72 -7.46
CA GLU A 205 -15.73 -10.49 -8.16
C GLU A 205 -15.09 -9.29 -7.45
N LEU A 206 -14.14 -8.66 -8.15
CA LEU A 206 -13.48 -7.47 -7.65
C LEU A 206 -14.45 -6.28 -7.72
N PRO A 207 -14.42 -5.39 -6.71
CA PRO A 207 -15.15 -4.14 -6.80
C PRO A 207 -14.66 -3.31 -7.99
N ALA A 208 -15.45 -2.33 -8.42
CA ALA A 208 -15.04 -1.43 -9.50
C ALA A 208 -13.65 -0.83 -9.21
N PRO A 209 -12.74 -0.80 -10.21
CA PRO A 209 -11.39 -0.33 -10.00
C PRO A 209 -11.40 1.16 -9.59
N PRO A 210 -10.55 1.56 -8.63
CA PRO A 210 -10.42 2.94 -8.22
C PRO A 210 -9.87 3.82 -9.34
N ASP A 211 -10.25 5.10 -9.30
CA ASP A 211 -9.81 6.09 -10.28
C ASP A 211 -8.28 6.25 -10.26
N GLY A 212 -7.69 6.31 -11.45
CA GLY A 212 -6.23 6.42 -11.64
C GLY A 212 -5.47 5.10 -11.64
N LEU A 213 -6.10 3.97 -11.33
CA LEU A 213 -5.45 2.65 -11.34
C LEU A 213 -4.97 2.25 -12.74
N SER A 214 -5.80 2.47 -13.77
CA SER A 214 -5.45 2.17 -15.17
C SER A 214 -4.23 2.93 -15.64
N GLN A 215 -4.14 4.22 -15.31
CA GLN A 215 -3.00 5.06 -15.64
C GLN A 215 -1.72 4.57 -14.95
N LEU A 216 -1.80 4.17 -13.68
CA LEU A 216 -0.66 3.57 -12.98
C LEU A 216 -0.24 2.25 -13.67
N ALA A 217 -1.21 1.40 -14.03
CA ALA A 217 -0.96 0.14 -14.72
C ALA A 217 -0.28 0.33 -16.09
N GLU A 218 -0.69 1.33 -16.86
CA GLU A 218 -0.06 1.69 -18.14
C GLU A 218 1.39 2.13 -17.94
N LEU A 219 1.64 3.01 -16.97
CA LEU A 219 2.98 3.51 -16.67
C LEU A 219 3.92 2.40 -16.18
N CYS A 220 3.45 1.52 -15.29
CA CYS A 220 4.25 0.38 -14.81
C CYS A 220 4.53 -0.66 -15.89
N ARG A 221 3.62 -0.82 -16.88
CA ARG A 221 3.86 -1.68 -18.05
C ARG A 221 4.87 -1.10 -19.02
N ALA A 222 4.88 0.22 -19.18
CA ALA A 222 5.79 0.92 -20.09
C ALA A 222 7.23 0.99 -19.56
N GLU A 223 7.41 1.07 -18.24
CA GLU A 223 8.72 1.33 -17.62
C GLU A 223 9.08 0.27 -16.54
N PRO A 224 10.05 -0.63 -16.79
CA PRO A 224 10.44 -1.70 -15.85
C PRO A 224 10.91 -1.19 -14.49
N ASP A 225 11.61 -0.05 -14.46
CA ASP A 225 12.06 0.58 -13.22
C ASP A 225 10.90 0.96 -12.30
N ARG A 226 9.78 1.44 -12.89
CA ARG A 226 8.57 1.76 -12.12
C ARG A 226 7.93 0.51 -11.55
N MET A 227 7.95 -0.59 -12.31
CA MET A 227 7.48 -1.88 -11.82
C MET A 227 8.29 -2.34 -10.61
N ASN A 228 9.62 -2.20 -10.65
CA ASN A 228 10.48 -2.54 -9.50
C ASN A 228 10.20 -1.66 -8.27
N LEU A 229 9.98 -0.37 -8.46
CA LEU A 229 9.57 0.54 -7.37
C LEU A 229 8.19 0.19 -6.81
N LEU A 230 7.24 -0.19 -7.66
CA LEU A 230 5.93 -0.66 -7.24
C LEU A 230 6.05 -1.95 -6.42
N LYS A 231 6.84 -2.93 -6.89
CA LYS A 231 7.11 -4.17 -6.15
C LYS A 231 7.72 -3.89 -4.77
N ALA A 232 8.68 -2.96 -4.69
CA ALA A 232 9.29 -2.55 -3.43
C ALA A 232 8.28 -1.86 -2.49
N PHE A 233 7.42 -1.00 -3.02
CA PHE A 233 6.32 -0.39 -2.26
C PHE A 233 5.35 -1.44 -1.71
N LEU A 234 4.94 -2.41 -2.54
CA LEU A 234 4.05 -3.49 -2.13
C LEU A 234 4.68 -4.37 -1.06
N LEU A 235 5.98 -4.69 -1.18
CA LEU A 235 6.71 -5.44 -0.19
C LEU A 235 6.62 -4.79 1.20
N GLU A 236 6.88 -3.48 1.28
CA GLU A 236 6.78 -2.71 2.54
C GLU A 236 5.35 -2.66 3.08
N LEU A 237 4.37 -2.42 2.21
CA LEU A 237 2.96 -2.36 2.59
C LEU A 237 2.48 -3.70 3.19
N LEU A 238 2.84 -4.82 2.55
CA LEU A 238 2.48 -6.16 2.99
C LEU A 238 3.16 -6.51 4.32
N PHE A 239 4.47 -6.26 4.47
CA PHE A 239 5.16 -6.46 5.74
C PHE A 239 4.48 -5.71 6.90
N LYS A 240 4.08 -4.47 6.65
CA LYS A 240 3.50 -3.60 7.69
C LYS A 240 2.07 -3.98 8.07
N TYR A 241 1.25 -4.43 7.12
CA TYR A 241 -0.20 -4.53 7.31
C TYR A 241 -0.80 -5.94 7.16
N ARG A 242 -0.04 -6.96 6.74
CA ARG A 242 -0.61 -8.30 6.48
C ARG A 242 -1.38 -8.89 7.67
N VAL A 243 -0.83 -8.73 8.87
CA VAL A 243 -1.41 -9.30 10.11
C VAL A 243 -2.56 -8.43 10.66
N SER A 244 -2.46 -7.11 10.51
CA SER A 244 -3.40 -6.17 11.17
C SER A 244 -4.59 -5.75 10.30
N ARG A 245 -4.51 -5.95 8.97
CA ARG A 245 -5.51 -5.43 8.03
C ARG A 245 -6.18 -6.50 7.16
N PHE A 246 -5.53 -7.64 6.93
CA PHE A 246 -6.07 -8.68 6.06
C PHE A 246 -6.43 -9.92 6.87
N THR A 247 -7.54 -10.55 6.51
CA THR A 247 -8.08 -11.75 7.16
C THR A 247 -8.58 -12.73 6.11
N GLY A 248 -8.70 -14.01 6.48
CA GLY A 248 -9.19 -15.07 5.60
C GLY A 248 -8.43 -15.12 4.27
N ASP A 249 -9.16 -15.21 3.17
CA ASP A 249 -8.58 -15.36 1.82
C ASP A 249 -7.70 -14.17 1.41
N LEU A 250 -8.04 -12.95 1.83
CA LEU A 250 -7.23 -11.77 1.52
C LEU A 250 -5.88 -11.81 2.26
N ARG A 251 -5.84 -12.39 3.48
CA ARG A 251 -4.56 -12.65 4.16
C ARG A 251 -3.75 -13.68 3.37
N ARG A 252 -4.42 -14.71 2.83
CA ARG A 252 -3.75 -15.73 2.02
C ARG A 252 -3.13 -15.18 0.75
N GLU A 253 -3.86 -14.34 0.03
CA GLU A 253 -3.35 -13.65 -1.16
C GLU A 253 -2.20 -12.70 -0.81
N ALA A 254 -2.32 -11.96 0.31
CA ALA A 254 -1.26 -11.08 0.81
C ALA A 254 0.03 -11.84 1.16
N ASP A 255 -0.06 -12.93 1.90
CA ASP A 255 1.10 -13.75 2.30
C ASP A 255 1.73 -14.46 1.08
N THR A 256 0.91 -14.88 0.10
CA THR A 256 1.38 -15.43 -1.18
C THR A 256 2.19 -14.39 -1.97
N ALA A 257 1.63 -13.20 -2.16
CA ALA A 257 2.32 -12.11 -2.85
C ALA A 257 3.57 -11.66 -2.09
N LEU A 258 3.52 -11.63 -0.76
CA LEU A 258 4.65 -11.25 0.09
C LEU A 258 5.82 -12.23 -0.07
N LEU A 259 5.56 -13.54 -0.06
CA LEU A 259 6.61 -14.54 -0.24
C LEU A 259 7.27 -14.40 -1.62
N LYS A 260 6.46 -14.25 -2.67
CA LYS A 260 6.95 -14.04 -4.05
C LYS A 260 7.83 -12.78 -4.13
N LEU A 261 7.32 -11.64 -3.66
CA LEU A 261 8.07 -10.37 -3.68
C LEU A 261 9.33 -10.42 -2.82
N CYS A 262 9.28 -11.04 -1.64
CA CYS A 262 10.43 -11.17 -0.75
C CYS A 262 11.52 -12.02 -1.40
N SER A 263 11.16 -13.13 -2.03
CA SER A 263 12.12 -14.01 -2.73
C SER A 263 12.76 -13.38 -3.97
N GLU A 264 12.10 -12.41 -4.59
CA GLU A 264 12.64 -11.63 -5.70
C GLU A 264 13.55 -10.50 -5.21
N LEU A 265 13.08 -9.67 -4.27
CA LEU A 265 13.74 -8.41 -3.89
C LEU A 265 14.67 -8.53 -2.67
N ARG A 266 14.43 -9.49 -1.79
CA ARG A 266 15.17 -9.69 -0.53
C ARG A 266 15.38 -11.18 -0.23
N PRO A 267 16.15 -11.89 -1.06
CA PRO A 267 16.34 -13.34 -0.90
C PRO A 267 16.83 -13.73 0.50
N GLY A 268 17.74 -12.97 1.11
CA GLY A 268 18.22 -13.23 2.48
C GLY A 268 17.19 -13.04 3.61
N GLN A 269 16.04 -12.43 3.33
CA GLN A 269 14.91 -12.33 4.29
C GLN A 269 13.79 -13.32 4.00
N THR A 270 13.91 -14.11 2.92
CA THR A 270 12.85 -15.05 2.52
C THR A 270 12.76 -16.21 3.51
N GLU A 271 13.90 -16.68 4.01
CA GLU A 271 13.96 -17.78 4.97
C GLU A 271 13.32 -17.40 6.30
N THR A 272 13.66 -16.23 6.84
CA THR A 272 13.07 -15.71 8.08
C THR A 272 11.57 -15.49 7.94
N LEU A 273 11.12 -15.07 6.75
CA LEU A 273 9.70 -14.96 6.44
C LEU A 273 9.00 -16.33 6.45
N ILE A 274 9.61 -17.39 5.90
CA ILE A 274 9.04 -18.75 5.87
C ILE A 274 8.85 -19.32 7.28
N TYR A 275 9.75 -19.00 8.21
CA TYR A 275 9.61 -19.40 9.62
C TYR A 275 8.57 -18.58 10.40
N SER A 276 8.03 -17.51 9.81
CA SER A 276 6.93 -16.74 10.41
C SER A 276 5.56 -17.37 10.13
N GLU A 277 4.52 -16.88 10.80
CA GLU A 277 3.13 -17.28 10.50
C GLU A 277 2.70 -16.78 9.11
N LEU A 278 2.97 -17.60 8.08
CA LEU A 278 2.47 -17.44 6.71
C LEU A 278 1.29 -18.37 6.47
N ASP A 279 0.16 -17.80 6.06
CA ASP A 279 -0.94 -18.54 5.44
C ASP A 279 -0.88 -18.23 3.94
N CYS A 280 -0.15 -19.01 3.13
CA CYS A 280 -0.02 -18.74 1.69
C CYS A 280 -0.60 -19.87 0.84
N ASP A 281 -0.90 -19.59 -0.44
CA ASP A 281 -1.20 -20.63 -1.42
C ASP A 281 0.06 -21.44 -1.69
N SER A 282 0.19 -22.56 -0.97
CA SER A 282 1.40 -23.40 -1.01
C SER A 282 1.72 -23.93 -2.41
N ALA A 283 0.72 -24.29 -3.22
CA ALA A 283 0.97 -24.84 -4.55
C ALA A 283 1.56 -23.77 -5.48
N ASP A 284 0.98 -22.58 -5.47
CA ASP A 284 1.43 -21.44 -6.25
C ASP A 284 2.82 -20.94 -5.79
N CYS A 285 3.04 -20.82 -4.49
CA CYS A 285 4.34 -20.45 -3.92
C CYS A 285 5.44 -21.46 -4.26
N LEU A 286 5.17 -22.77 -4.15
CA LEU A 286 6.14 -23.81 -4.48
C LEU A 286 6.51 -23.81 -5.97
N ALA A 287 5.52 -23.63 -6.84
CA ALA A 287 5.75 -23.52 -8.28
C ALA A 287 6.57 -22.27 -8.63
N PHE A 288 6.24 -21.13 -8.01
CA PHE A 288 6.99 -19.89 -8.19
C PHE A 288 8.45 -20.05 -7.77
N LEU A 289 8.71 -20.51 -6.53
CA LEU A 289 10.06 -20.69 -5.99
C LEU A 289 10.90 -21.64 -6.85
N ALA A 290 10.29 -22.70 -7.40
CA ALA A 290 10.94 -23.60 -8.34
C ALA A 290 11.35 -22.87 -9.64
N SER A 291 10.43 -22.12 -10.25
CA SER A 291 10.68 -21.38 -11.50
C SER A 291 11.68 -20.23 -11.35
N SER A 292 11.80 -19.66 -10.14
CA SER A 292 12.73 -18.57 -9.83
C SER A 292 14.12 -19.03 -9.36
N GLY A 293 14.40 -20.35 -9.37
CA GLY A 293 15.67 -20.90 -8.89
C GLY A 293 15.89 -20.75 -7.38
N ARG A 294 14.83 -20.56 -6.59
CA ARG A 294 14.85 -20.39 -5.12
C ARG A 294 14.60 -21.73 -4.44
N HIS A 295 15.43 -22.71 -4.75
CA HIS A 295 15.26 -24.10 -4.34
C HIS A 295 15.44 -24.31 -2.83
N HIS A 296 16.32 -23.58 -2.17
CA HIS A 296 16.47 -23.63 -0.72
C HIS A 296 15.21 -23.13 -0.02
N ALA A 297 14.71 -21.95 -0.41
CA ALA A 297 13.44 -21.41 0.10
C ALA A 297 12.25 -22.35 -0.19
N ARG A 298 12.23 -23.00 -1.36
CA ARG A 298 11.22 -24.03 -1.68
C ARG A 298 11.27 -25.21 -0.70
N ALA A 299 12.46 -25.72 -0.39
CA ALA A 299 12.63 -26.81 0.56
C ALA A 299 12.22 -26.40 1.99
N LEU A 300 12.53 -25.16 2.39
CA LEU A 300 12.07 -24.62 3.67
C LEU A 300 10.54 -24.52 3.76
N LEU A 301 9.88 -24.08 2.68
CA LEU A 301 8.41 -24.04 2.62
C LEU A 301 7.82 -25.46 2.66
N LEU A 302 8.39 -26.43 1.94
CA LEU A 302 7.96 -27.83 2.03
C LEU A 302 8.08 -28.36 3.46
N ARG A 303 9.18 -28.04 4.14
CA ARG A 303 9.39 -28.39 5.55
C ARG A 303 8.35 -27.75 6.46
N SER A 304 8.03 -26.46 6.32
CA SER A 304 7.02 -25.80 7.16
C SER A 304 5.61 -26.36 6.94
N LEU A 305 5.34 -26.93 5.77
CA LEU A 305 4.10 -27.65 5.43
C LEU A 305 4.09 -29.12 5.90
N GLY A 306 5.14 -29.60 6.57
CA GLY A 306 5.28 -30.99 7.01
C GLY A 306 5.65 -31.98 5.89
N ARG A 307 5.99 -31.50 4.68
CA ARG A 307 6.36 -32.32 3.51
C ARG A 307 7.87 -32.59 3.49
N SER A 308 8.39 -33.12 4.60
CA SER A 308 9.83 -33.32 4.82
C SER A 308 10.50 -34.17 3.74
N ALA A 309 9.81 -35.17 3.20
CA ALA A 309 10.36 -36.03 2.15
C ALA A 309 10.71 -35.27 0.88
N GLU A 310 9.83 -34.37 0.45
CA GLU A 310 10.04 -33.54 -0.73
C GLU A 310 11.09 -32.46 -0.47
N ALA A 311 11.13 -31.90 0.76
CA ALA A 311 12.19 -30.96 1.15
C ALA A 311 13.59 -31.61 1.03
N CYS A 312 13.75 -32.83 1.54
CA CYS A 312 15.00 -33.58 1.41
C CYS A 312 15.38 -33.89 -0.03
N GLN A 313 14.41 -34.22 -0.89
CA GLN A 313 14.66 -34.43 -2.32
C GLN A 313 15.21 -33.17 -2.99
N VAL A 314 14.65 -31.99 -2.68
CA VAL A 314 15.13 -30.73 -3.23
C VAL A 314 16.56 -30.42 -2.78
N TRP A 315 16.89 -30.59 -1.49
CA TRP A 315 18.28 -30.38 -1.03
C TRP A 315 19.26 -31.41 -1.62
N ARG A 316 18.84 -32.65 -1.85
CA ARG A 316 19.68 -33.64 -2.55
C ARG A 316 19.96 -33.22 -3.98
N GLN A 317 18.93 -32.77 -4.71
CA GLN A 317 19.09 -32.24 -6.07
C GLN A 317 20.10 -31.08 -6.10
N LEU A 318 20.02 -30.15 -5.14
CA LEU A 318 20.99 -29.05 -5.00
C LEU A 318 22.43 -29.52 -4.70
N LEU A 319 22.59 -30.66 -4.05
CA LEU A 319 23.90 -31.23 -3.74
C LEU A 319 24.48 -32.05 -4.90
N ASP A 320 23.62 -32.62 -5.74
CA ASP A 320 24.00 -33.45 -6.88
C ASP A 320 24.24 -32.64 -8.15
N ASP A 321 23.46 -31.59 -8.36
CA ASP A 321 23.52 -30.76 -9.56
C ASP A 321 24.27 -29.45 -9.29
N SER A 322 25.48 -29.35 -9.82
CA SER A 322 26.32 -28.13 -9.72
C SER A 322 25.76 -26.95 -10.52
N GLU A 323 24.92 -27.21 -11.53
CA GLU A 323 24.31 -26.17 -12.39
C GLU A 323 22.99 -25.63 -11.80
N ALA A 324 22.30 -26.42 -10.97
CA ALA A 324 21.06 -26.01 -10.30
C ALA A 324 21.25 -25.03 -9.12
N GLY A 325 22.47 -24.53 -8.91
CA GLY A 325 22.90 -23.86 -7.69
C GLY A 325 21.95 -22.77 -7.18
N ASP A 326 21.68 -22.79 -5.87
CA ASP A 326 20.98 -21.75 -5.14
C ASP A 326 21.96 -21.01 -4.22
N PRO A 327 22.27 -19.72 -4.44
CA PRO A 327 23.21 -18.96 -3.63
C PRO A 327 22.83 -18.83 -2.15
N GLN A 328 21.54 -19.01 -1.80
CA GLN A 328 21.08 -18.98 -0.41
C GLN A 328 21.20 -20.33 0.27
N PHE A 329 21.45 -21.43 -0.46
CA PHE A 329 21.63 -22.72 0.17
C PHE A 329 22.91 -22.74 1.02
N PRO A 330 22.83 -22.97 2.35
CA PRO A 330 24.03 -22.93 3.20
C PRO A 330 24.97 -24.13 3.00
N GLY A 331 24.57 -25.10 2.18
CA GLY A 331 25.38 -26.25 1.79
C GLY A 331 25.07 -27.53 2.57
N VAL A 332 25.91 -28.54 2.34
CA VAL A 332 25.72 -29.91 2.83
C VAL A 332 25.59 -30.00 4.35
N ASP A 333 26.28 -29.12 5.08
CA ASP A 333 26.29 -29.12 6.53
C ASP A 333 24.92 -28.78 7.12
N TYR A 334 24.19 -27.85 6.49
CA TYR A 334 22.82 -27.53 6.86
C TYR A 334 21.88 -28.72 6.62
N PHE A 335 22.02 -29.38 5.46
CA PHE A 335 21.19 -30.55 5.16
C PHE A 335 21.47 -31.70 6.15
N ALA A 336 22.72 -31.92 6.53
CA ALA A 336 23.13 -32.90 7.53
C ALA A 336 22.51 -32.62 8.91
N GLU A 337 22.51 -31.36 9.35
CA GLU A 337 21.85 -30.95 10.60
C GLU A 337 20.35 -31.23 10.53
N TYR A 338 19.69 -30.86 9.43
CA TYR A 338 18.27 -31.16 9.26
C TYR A 338 17.96 -32.66 9.28
N VAL A 339 18.73 -33.48 8.55
CA VAL A 339 18.59 -34.95 8.58
C VAL A 339 18.74 -35.50 9.99
N THR A 340 19.67 -34.95 10.78
CA THR A 340 19.83 -35.33 12.20
C THR A 340 18.54 -35.08 12.99
N THR A 341 17.81 -33.99 12.73
CA THR A 341 16.51 -33.72 13.38
C THR A 341 15.41 -34.70 12.98
N LEU A 342 15.50 -35.32 11.80
CA LEU A 342 14.52 -36.31 11.33
C LEU A 342 14.58 -37.63 12.11
N ALA A 343 15.73 -37.98 12.68
CA ALA A 343 15.88 -39.21 13.46
C ALA A 343 14.92 -39.27 14.66
N ALA A 344 14.62 -38.12 15.25
CA ALA A 344 13.67 -38.02 16.36
C ALA A 344 12.20 -38.14 15.92
N ALA A 345 11.89 -37.87 14.64
CA ALA A 345 10.52 -37.76 14.12
C ALA A 345 10.08 -38.98 13.28
N ASP A 346 10.98 -39.56 12.49
CA ASP A 346 10.75 -40.72 11.63
C ASP A 346 12.07 -41.45 11.36
N ALA A 347 12.49 -42.25 12.36
CA ALA A 347 13.80 -42.88 12.42
C ALA A 347 14.10 -43.84 11.24
N ASP A 348 13.07 -44.41 10.59
CA ASP A 348 13.25 -45.42 9.55
C ASP A 348 12.84 -44.99 8.14
N GLY A 349 11.78 -44.20 7.98
CA GLY A 349 11.23 -43.85 6.67
C GLY A 349 12.04 -42.79 5.93
N LEU A 350 12.49 -41.77 6.65
CA LEU A 350 13.12 -40.59 6.06
C LEU A 350 14.58 -40.41 6.47
N PHE A 351 14.94 -40.75 7.71
CA PHE A 351 16.30 -40.55 8.20
C PHE A 351 17.35 -41.37 7.42
N TRP A 352 17.22 -42.70 7.42
CA TRP A 352 18.26 -43.59 6.85
C TRP A 352 18.56 -43.34 5.37
N PRO A 353 17.58 -43.20 4.46
CA PRO A 353 17.88 -42.95 3.05
C PRO A 353 18.68 -41.67 2.79
N HIS A 354 18.55 -40.67 3.67
CA HIS A 354 19.27 -39.40 3.56
C HIS A 354 20.61 -39.41 4.31
N ALA A 355 20.67 -40.07 5.47
CA ALA A 355 21.92 -40.29 6.20
C ALA A 355 22.91 -41.12 5.38
N GLU A 356 22.45 -42.21 4.75
CA GLU A 356 23.27 -43.04 3.86
C GLU A 356 23.77 -42.27 2.64
N TYR A 357 22.92 -41.44 2.04
CA TYR A 357 23.32 -40.56 0.93
C TYR A 357 24.45 -39.60 1.33
N LEU A 358 24.36 -38.98 2.52
CA LEU A 358 25.38 -38.07 3.03
C LEU A 358 26.71 -38.78 3.32
N LEU A 359 26.63 -39.99 3.90
CA LEU A 359 27.80 -40.83 4.16
C LEU A 359 28.48 -41.28 2.87
N ALA A 360 27.72 -41.59 1.82
CA ALA A 360 28.26 -42.01 0.53
C ALA A 360 29.02 -40.89 -0.19
N LYS A 361 28.64 -39.61 0.02
CA LYS A 361 29.35 -38.46 -0.56
C LYS A 361 30.65 -38.14 0.18
N GLU A 362 30.57 -37.95 1.50
CA GLU A 362 31.73 -37.59 2.32
C GLU A 362 31.62 -38.27 3.70
N PRO A 363 32.18 -39.48 3.86
CA PRO A 363 32.02 -40.29 5.07
C PRO A 363 32.54 -39.57 6.32
N GLU A 364 33.74 -39.00 6.25
CA GLU A 364 34.41 -38.37 7.39
C GLU A 364 33.64 -37.16 7.92
N ARG A 365 33.08 -36.34 7.01
CA ARG A 365 32.33 -35.12 7.36
C ARG A 365 30.92 -35.42 7.88
N HIS A 366 30.30 -36.51 7.43
CA HIS A 366 28.89 -36.81 7.72
C HIS A 366 28.66 -37.92 8.74
N LEU A 367 29.71 -38.56 9.27
CA LEU A 367 29.62 -39.41 10.47
C LEU A 367 28.92 -38.70 11.64
N ARG A 368 29.06 -37.38 11.73
CA ARG A 368 28.39 -36.55 12.74
C ARG A 368 26.87 -36.64 12.72
N VAL A 369 26.26 -36.95 11.56
CA VAL A 369 24.80 -37.17 11.44
C VAL A 369 24.41 -38.39 12.27
N LEU A 370 25.18 -39.47 12.18
CA LEU A 370 24.93 -40.68 12.95
C LEU A 370 25.26 -40.51 14.43
N THR A 371 26.33 -39.79 14.78
CA THR A 371 26.66 -39.57 16.21
C THR A 371 25.75 -38.54 16.88
N GLY A 372 25.13 -37.63 16.11
CA GLY A 372 24.26 -36.57 16.61
C GLY A 372 22.76 -36.94 16.63
N CYS A 373 22.35 -38.03 15.98
CA CYS A 373 20.94 -38.39 15.82
C CYS A 373 20.25 -38.95 17.07
N GLY A 374 21.01 -39.22 18.15
CA GLY A 374 20.48 -39.74 19.41
C GLY A 374 20.01 -41.21 19.37
N LEU A 375 20.21 -41.92 18.25
CA LEU A 375 19.93 -43.35 18.15
C LEU A 375 20.96 -44.17 18.94
N PRO A 376 20.60 -45.37 19.44
CA PRO A 376 21.53 -46.25 20.12
C PRO A 376 22.71 -46.64 19.21
N PRO A 377 23.96 -46.58 19.68
CA PRO A 377 25.12 -46.96 18.88
C PRO A 377 25.04 -48.38 18.31
N SER A 378 24.40 -49.32 19.03
CA SER A 378 24.17 -50.70 18.57
C SER A 378 23.34 -50.77 17.29
N ASP A 379 22.32 -49.94 17.19
CA ASP A 379 21.36 -49.94 16.09
C ASP A 379 22.00 -49.33 14.84
N ILE A 380 22.81 -48.29 15.05
CA ILE A 380 23.63 -47.67 14.01
C ILE A 380 24.62 -48.68 13.43
N VAL A 381 25.37 -49.38 14.27
CA VAL A 381 26.36 -50.37 13.85
C VAL A 381 25.70 -51.51 13.09
N THR A 382 24.60 -52.06 13.62
CA THR A 382 23.88 -53.19 12.99
C THR A 382 23.34 -52.81 11.60
N ARG A 383 22.84 -51.57 11.44
CA ARG A 383 22.39 -51.04 10.15
C ARG A 383 23.54 -50.88 9.15
N LEU A 384 24.66 -50.31 9.57
CA LEU A 384 25.85 -50.16 8.72
C LEU A 384 26.41 -51.52 8.29
N GLU A 385 26.48 -52.49 9.19
CA GLU A 385 26.94 -53.86 8.90
C GLU A 385 26.02 -54.59 7.92
N SER A 386 24.71 -54.39 8.03
CA SER A 386 23.72 -55.02 7.12
C SER A 386 23.81 -54.53 5.66
N ARG A 387 24.47 -53.40 5.42
CA ARG A 387 24.55 -52.72 4.11
C ARG A 387 25.97 -52.51 3.60
N ALA A 388 27.00 -52.91 4.36
CA ALA A 388 28.37 -52.92 3.89
C ALA A 388 28.49 -53.88 2.69
N PRO A 389 29.15 -53.48 1.58
CA PRO A 389 29.44 -54.40 0.48
C PRO A 389 30.29 -55.56 1.02
N LYS A 390 29.83 -56.80 0.78
CA LYS A 390 30.56 -58.02 1.15
C LYS A 390 31.86 -58.16 0.39
#